data_AF-A0A8J2R957-F1
#
_entry.id   AF-A0A8J2R957-F1
#
_cell.length_a   1.000
_cell.length_b   1.000
_cell.length_c   1.000
_cell.angle_alpha   90.00
_cell.angle_beta   90.00
_cell.angle_gamma   90.00
#
_symmetry.space_group_name_H-M   'P 1'
#
loop_
_entity.id
_entity.type
_entity.pdbx_description
1 polymer ?
#
loop_
_entity_poly.entity_id
_entity_poly.type
_entity_poly.pdbx_seq_one_letter_code
_entity_poly.pdbx_strand_id
1 'polypeptide(L)'
;MVRDQNMLRKKKILNDSKCILNETLSNDYEVLSSAVSESKYIFTGRVLSVRKIRRGSKLRPRIFMSYKLYIRLIMKGDVAELKSHVLLGDGRTLNGAIVIVDWLRTSKCAYKLYRHSSGIFLSDGFYEKYSWKMPRLRLLYEPLPLSLYDLDRVNAALKGKCLQFYYVKFYVTN
;
A
#
# COMPACT_ATOMS: atom_id res chain seq x y z
N MET A 1 -36.76 25.87 30.23
CA MET A 1 -36.75 25.76 28.75
C MET A 1 -35.66 24.78 28.33
N VAL A 2 -36.00 23.50 28.26
CA VAL A 2 -35.07 22.42 27.89
C VAL A 2 -35.32 22.13 26.40
N ARG A 3 -34.38 22.49 25.53
CA ARG A 3 -34.48 22.22 24.09
C ARG A 3 -34.14 20.76 23.83
N ASP A 4 -35.10 20.06 23.22
CA ASP A 4 -35.06 18.68 22.75
C ASP A 4 -33.75 18.30 22.04
N GLN A 5 -32.93 17.49 22.71
CA GLN A 5 -31.77 16.81 22.11
C GLN A 5 -32.18 15.55 21.29
N ASN A 6 -33.48 15.31 21.09
CA ASN A 6 -34.02 14.08 20.50
C ASN A 6 -34.29 14.11 18.99
N MET A 7 -34.08 15.24 18.30
CA MET A 7 -34.34 15.36 16.85
C MET A 7 -33.11 15.23 15.94
N LEU A 8 -31.88 15.19 16.50
CA LEU A 8 -30.64 15.09 15.71
C LEU A 8 -30.01 13.69 15.70
N ARG A 9 -30.61 12.71 16.38
CA ARG A 9 -30.13 11.31 16.44
C ARG A 9 -30.80 10.34 15.45
N LYS A 10 -31.73 10.81 14.60
CA LYS A 10 -32.46 9.97 13.63
C LYS A 10 -32.29 10.46 12.18
N LYS A 11 -31.08 10.30 11.60
CA LYS A 11 -30.85 10.06 10.15
C LYS A 11 -29.36 10.11 9.79
N LYS A 12 -28.63 9.04 10.13
CA LYS A 12 -27.54 8.48 9.30
C LYS A 12 -27.00 7.18 9.89
N ILE A 13 -27.89 6.25 10.22
CA ILE A 13 -27.53 4.82 10.16
C ILE A 13 -27.66 4.46 8.67
N LEU A 14 -26.73 4.96 7.87
CA LEU A 14 -26.64 4.64 6.46
C LEU A 14 -25.64 3.49 6.40
N ASN A 15 -26.16 2.26 6.50
CA ASN A 15 -25.48 0.99 6.30
C ASN A 15 -23.96 1.12 6.19
N ASP A 16 -23.31 1.04 7.35
CA ASP A 16 -21.88 0.77 7.42
C ASP A 16 -21.69 -0.63 6.84
N SER A 17 -21.52 -0.71 5.53
CA SER A 17 -21.22 -1.96 4.85
C SER A 17 -19.90 -2.45 5.43
N LYS A 18 -19.97 -3.38 6.39
CA LYS A 18 -18.81 -3.99 7.04
C LYS A 18 -17.84 -4.41 5.95
N CYS A 19 -16.72 -3.69 5.84
CA CYS A 19 -15.64 -4.11 4.99
C CYS A 19 -15.10 -5.41 5.57
N ILE A 20 -15.40 -6.52 4.93
CA ILE A 20 -14.89 -7.83 5.31
C ILE A 20 -13.41 -7.85 4.90
N LEU A 21 -12.50 -7.86 5.88
CA LEU A 21 -11.04 -7.86 5.70
C LEU A 21 -10.48 -9.13 5.02
N ASN A 22 -11.34 -10.04 4.56
CA ASN A 22 -10.97 -11.37 4.09
C ASN A 22 -10.38 -11.38 2.67
N GLU A 23 -10.48 -10.28 1.91
CA GLU A 23 -9.92 -10.13 0.56
C GLU A 23 -8.69 -9.21 0.53
N THR A 24 -7.87 -9.24 1.58
CA THR A 24 -6.61 -8.49 1.55
C THR A 24 -5.55 -9.29 0.79
N LEU A 25 -4.74 -8.59 -0.02
CA LEU A 25 -3.63 -9.16 -0.79
C LEU A 25 -2.74 -10.11 0.03
N SER A 26 -2.60 -9.85 1.34
CA SER A 26 -1.78 -10.67 2.22
C SER A 26 -2.33 -12.07 2.46
N ASN A 27 -3.66 -12.25 2.49
CA ASN A 27 -4.27 -13.51 2.92
C ASN A 27 -4.21 -14.60 1.85
N ASP A 28 -4.36 -14.23 0.58
CA ASP A 28 -4.27 -15.16 -0.54
C ASP A 28 -2.84 -15.22 -1.08
N TYR A 29 -2.18 -16.37 -0.93
CA TYR A 29 -0.80 -16.55 -1.34
C TYR A 29 -0.63 -16.52 -2.87
N GLU A 30 -1.60 -17.04 -3.64
CA GLU A 30 -1.50 -17.05 -5.10
C GLU A 30 -1.57 -15.63 -5.67
N VAL A 31 -2.48 -14.83 -5.12
CA VAL A 31 -2.62 -13.41 -5.47
C VAL A 31 -1.37 -12.64 -5.05
N LEU A 32 -0.84 -12.87 -3.84
CA LEU A 32 0.39 -12.23 -3.38
C LEU A 32 1.58 -12.61 -4.26
N SER A 33 1.74 -13.89 -4.59
CA SER A 33 2.82 -14.40 -5.43
C SER A 33 2.76 -13.80 -6.84
N SER A 34 1.56 -13.71 -7.42
CA SER A 34 1.33 -13.08 -8.72
C SER A 34 1.69 -11.59 -8.66
N ALA A 35 1.22 -10.87 -7.64
CA ALA A 35 1.55 -9.46 -7.44
C ALA A 35 3.06 -9.21 -7.27
N VAL A 36 3.75 -10.07 -6.52
CA VAL A 36 5.20 -10.02 -6.33
C VAL A 36 5.94 -10.28 -7.65
N SER A 37 5.46 -11.23 -8.45
CA SER A 37 6.01 -11.54 -9.77
C SER A 37 5.90 -10.34 -10.72
N GLU A 38 4.69 -9.78 -10.85
CA GLU A 38 4.38 -8.64 -11.73
C GLU A 38 5.04 -7.33 -11.29
N SER A 39 5.36 -7.19 -10.00
CA SER A 39 6.00 -5.98 -9.47
C SER A 39 7.41 -5.81 -10.02
N LYS A 40 7.68 -4.68 -10.68
CA LYS A 40 9.03 -4.25 -11.04
C LYS A 40 9.84 -3.84 -9.82
N TYR A 41 9.21 -3.14 -8.88
CA TYR A 41 9.82 -2.68 -7.63
C TYR A 41 9.03 -3.15 -6.43
N ILE A 42 9.73 -3.64 -5.40
CA ILE A 42 9.16 -3.93 -4.08
C ILE A 42 10.05 -3.29 -3.04
N PHE A 43 9.47 -2.49 -2.16
CA PHE A 43 10.21 -1.78 -1.14
C PHE A 43 9.34 -1.50 0.08
N THR A 44 10.01 -1.31 1.22
CA THR A 44 9.39 -0.81 2.45
C THR A 44 9.62 0.69 2.58
N GLY A 45 8.67 1.38 3.18
CA GLY A 45 8.79 2.81 3.38
C GLY A 45 7.88 3.34 4.47
N ARG A 46 8.23 4.54 4.97
CA ARG A 46 7.41 5.32 5.89
C ARG A 46 6.61 6.35 5.11
N VAL A 47 5.31 6.43 5.36
CA VAL A 47 4.44 7.43 4.76
C VAL A 47 4.72 8.80 5.38
N LEU A 48 5.18 9.75 4.57
CA LEU A 48 5.38 11.14 5.00
C LEU A 48 4.10 11.95 4.87
N SER A 49 3.31 11.70 3.83
CA SER A 49 1.98 12.28 3.63
C SER A 49 1.17 11.44 2.64
N VAL A 50 -0.16 11.55 2.72
CA VAL A 50 -1.11 10.90 1.82
C VAL A 50 -2.12 11.93 1.31
N ARG A 51 -2.44 11.89 0.02
CA ARG A 51 -3.42 12.77 -0.63
C ARG A 51 -4.35 11.94 -1.50
N LYS A 52 -5.64 12.29 -1.49
CA LYS A 52 -6.63 11.72 -2.40
C LYS A 52 -6.72 12.60 -3.64
N ILE A 53 -6.43 12.04 -4.80
CA ILE A 53 -6.50 12.72 -6.09
C ILE A 53 -7.65 12.12 -6.89
N ARG A 54 -8.52 12.97 -7.44
CA ARG A 54 -9.53 12.55 -8.41
C ARG A 54 -9.01 12.92 -9.80
N ARG A 55 -8.86 11.95 -10.70
CA ARG A 55 -8.46 12.17 -12.10
C ARG A 55 -9.52 11.54 -13.03
N GLY A 56 -9.66 12.07 -14.24
CA GLY A 56 -10.62 11.57 -15.25
C GLY A 56 -11.89 12.40 -15.36
N SER A 57 -12.89 11.85 -16.06
CA SER A 57 -14.13 12.57 -16.37
C SER A 57 -14.96 12.87 -15.11
N LYS A 58 -15.70 13.98 -15.11
CA LYS A 58 -16.56 14.39 -13.99
C LYS A 58 -17.59 13.30 -13.62
N LEU A 59 -18.04 12.52 -14.60
CA LEU A 59 -19.08 11.50 -14.44
C LEU A 59 -18.55 10.19 -13.83
N ARG A 60 -17.28 9.83 -14.07
CA ARG A 60 -16.65 8.61 -13.53
C ARG A 60 -15.21 8.90 -13.09
N PRO A 61 -15.02 9.67 -12.00
CA PRO A 61 -13.69 10.03 -11.55
C PRO A 61 -12.97 8.80 -11.00
N ARG A 62 -11.76 8.54 -11.51
CA ARG A 62 -10.83 7.57 -10.92
C ARG A 62 -10.22 8.18 -9.67
N ILE A 63 -10.26 7.43 -8.57
CA ILE A 63 -9.74 7.86 -7.28
C ILE A 63 -8.33 7.28 -7.12
N PHE A 64 -7.35 8.16 -7.01
CA PHE A 64 -5.97 7.79 -6.70
C PHE A 64 -5.62 8.17 -5.27
N MET A 65 -4.93 7.28 -4.58
CA MET A 65 -4.26 7.57 -3.32
C MET A 65 -2.79 7.83 -3.65
N SER A 66 -2.34 9.06 -3.45
CA SER A 66 -0.97 9.50 -3.71
C SER A 66 -0.21 9.60 -2.40
N TYR A 67 0.86 8.85 -2.25
CA TYR A 67 1.68 8.82 -1.05
C TYR A 67 3.06 9.40 -1.34
N LYS A 68 3.50 10.32 -0.48
CA LYS A 68 4.91 10.71 -0.38
C LYS A 68 5.56 9.79 0.63
N LEU A 69 6.57 9.04 0.21
CA LEU A 69 7.20 8.00 1.02
C LEU A 69 8.68 8.32 1.27
N TYR A 70 9.17 7.88 2.42
CA TYR A 70 10.58 7.74 2.73
C TYR A 70 10.94 6.26 2.63
N ILE A 71 11.78 5.89 1.66
CA ILE A 71 12.19 4.50 1.45
C ILE A 71 13.11 4.05 2.58
N ARG A 72 12.84 2.86 3.13
CA ARG A 72 13.66 2.24 4.18
C ARG A 72 14.49 1.08 3.66
N LEU A 73 13.94 0.27 2.77
CA LEU A 73 14.61 -0.91 2.22
C LEU A 73 13.99 -1.25 0.87
N ILE A 74 14.82 -1.53 -0.12
CA ILE A 74 14.39 -2.08 -1.41
C ILE A 74 14.57 -3.60 -1.36
N MET A 75 13.50 -4.33 -1.64
CA MET A 75 13.44 -5.79 -1.63
C MET A 75 13.55 -6.38 -3.05
N LYS A 76 13.07 -5.65 -4.06
CA LYS A 76 13.14 -6.02 -5.49
C LYS A 76 13.25 -4.77 -6.36
N GLY A 77 13.99 -4.88 -7.45
CA GLY A 77 14.07 -3.88 -8.53
C GLY A 77 15.44 -3.23 -8.69
N ASP A 78 15.64 -2.52 -9.79
CA ASP A 78 16.91 -1.86 -10.12
C ASP A 78 17.08 -0.54 -9.34
N VAL A 79 18.04 -0.55 -8.41
CA VAL A 79 18.41 0.60 -7.58
C VAL A 79 18.94 1.76 -8.44
N ALA A 80 19.68 1.49 -9.52
CA ALA A 80 20.24 2.53 -10.37
C ALA A 80 19.13 3.25 -11.16
N GLU A 81 18.18 2.50 -11.73
CA GLU A 81 17.00 3.08 -12.39
C GLU A 81 16.15 3.88 -11.41
N LEU A 82 15.93 3.39 -10.18
CA LEU A 82 15.13 4.14 -9.21
C LEU A 82 15.83 5.44 -8.81
N LYS A 83 17.16 5.43 -8.63
CA LYS A 83 17.98 6.61 -8.26
C LYS A 83 17.82 7.77 -9.23
N SER A 84 17.76 7.52 -10.54
CA SER A 84 17.60 8.60 -11.53
C SER A 84 16.25 9.34 -11.42
N HIS A 85 15.32 8.83 -10.61
CA HIS A 85 13.97 9.35 -10.43
C HIS A 85 13.69 9.85 -8.99
N VAL A 86 14.67 9.85 -8.08
CA VAL A 86 14.50 10.29 -6.67
C VAL A 86 15.03 11.72 -6.47
N LEU A 87 14.32 12.55 -5.71
CA LEU A 87 14.70 13.94 -5.41
C LEU A 87 15.89 14.10 -4.44
N LEU A 88 16.00 13.21 -3.46
CA LEU A 88 16.93 13.31 -2.32
C LEU A 88 17.22 11.91 -1.80
N GLY A 89 18.49 11.54 -1.62
CA GLY A 89 18.94 10.26 -1.05
C GLY A 89 20.46 10.17 -0.99
N ASP A 90 21.01 9.27 -0.17
CA ASP A 90 22.45 9.01 -0.12
C ASP A 90 22.93 8.46 -1.49
N GLY A 91 24.04 8.99 -2.01
CA GLY A 91 24.58 8.59 -3.32
C GLY A 91 24.92 7.10 -3.38
N ARG A 92 25.19 6.48 -2.24
CA ARG A 92 25.52 5.04 -2.14
C ARG A 92 24.27 4.19 -1.96
N THR A 93 23.30 4.60 -1.14
CA THR A 93 22.08 3.82 -0.84
C THR A 93 20.79 4.59 -1.10
N LEU A 94 19.74 3.92 -1.59
CA LEU A 94 18.39 4.51 -1.67
C LEU A 94 17.69 4.58 -0.30
N ASN A 95 18.40 4.25 0.78
CA ASN A 95 17.86 4.40 2.12
C ASN A 95 17.74 5.89 2.43
N GLY A 96 16.50 6.29 2.69
CA GLY A 96 16.13 7.69 2.85
C GLY A 96 15.81 8.46 1.59
N ALA A 97 15.71 7.75 0.47
CA ALA A 97 15.10 8.26 -0.74
C ALA A 97 13.65 8.72 -0.53
N ILE A 98 13.29 9.89 -1.05
CA ILE A 98 11.89 10.34 -1.10
C ILE A 98 11.28 10.04 -2.47
N VAL A 99 10.21 9.25 -2.49
CA VAL A 99 9.47 8.92 -3.72
C VAL A 99 7.98 9.27 -3.59
N ILE A 100 7.32 9.42 -4.73
CA ILE A 100 5.87 9.55 -4.82
C ILE A 100 5.32 8.28 -5.48
N VAL A 101 4.35 7.65 -4.81
CA VAL A 101 3.62 6.50 -5.35
C VAL A 101 2.14 6.86 -5.49
N ASP A 102 1.54 6.48 -6.61
CA ASP A 102 0.10 6.62 -6.86
C ASP A 102 -0.53 5.23 -6.94
N TRP A 103 -1.61 5.03 -6.20
CA TRP A 103 -2.41 3.81 -6.21
C TRP A 103 -3.81 4.11 -6.70
N LEU A 104 -4.26 3.40 -7.74
CA LEU A 104 -5.64 3.46 -8.19
C LEU A 104 -6.52 2.68 -7.21
N ARG A 105 -7.36 3.40 -6.47
CA ARG A 105 -8.29 2.78 -5.53
C ARG A 105 -9.46 2.17 -6.31
N THR A 106 -9.48 0.84 -6.37
CA THR A 106 -10.52 0.04 -7.03
C THR A 106 -11.72 -0.22 -6.12
N SER A 107 -11.51 -0.35 -4.80
CA SER A 107 -12.57 -0.63 -3.82
C SER A 107 -12.66 0.44 -2.73
N LYS A 108 -13.89 0.67 -2.22
CA LYS A 108 -14.11 1.49 -1.04
C LYS A 108 -13.58 0.84 0.24
N CYS A 109 -13.50 -0.49 0.28
CA CYS A 109 -12.99 -1.23 1.43
C CYS A 109 -11.48 -1.45 1.44
N ALA A 110 -10.81 -1.06 0.35
CA ALA A 110 -9.38 -1.23 0.24
C ALA A 110 -8.63 -0.49 1.36
N TYR A 111 -7.69 -1.20 1.98
CA TYR A 111 -6.86 -0.71 3.06
C TYR A 111 -5.99 0.45 2.57
N LYS A 112 -5.89 1.48 3.41
CA LYS A 112 -5.05 2.65 3.11
C LYS A 112 -4.13 2.90 4.30
N LEU A 113 -2.89 3.23 3.97
CA LEU A 113 -1.94 3.69 4.96
C LEU A 113 -2.17 5.17 5.28
N TYR A 114 -1.81 5.56 6.50
CA TYR A 114 -1.94 6.92 6.98
C TYR A 114 -0.57 7.57 7.13
N ARG A 115 -0.55 8.87 7.42
CA ARG A 115 0.69 9.57 7.71
C ARG A 115 1.45 8.87 8.85
N HIS A 116 2.76 8.78 8.71
CA HIS A 116 3.71 8.16 9.65
C HIS A 116 3.65 6.65 9.79
N SER A 117 2.67 5.96 9.22
CA SER A 117 2.68 4.49 9.16
C SER A 117 3.77 3.99 8.21
N SER A 118 4.18 2.73 8.39
CA SER A 118 5.09 2.05 7.49
C SER A 118 4.36 0.94 6.74
N GLY A 119 4.80 0.66 5.52
CA GLY A 119 4.20 -0.36 4.69
C GLY A 119 5.16 -0.97 3.69
N ILE A 120 4.67 -2.01 3.01
CA ILE A 120 5.30 -2.66 1.87
C ILE A 120 4.56 -2.24 0.62
N PHE A 121 5.30 -1.82 -0.40
CA PHE A 121 4.77 -1.23 -1.62
C PHE A 121 5.21 -2.07 -2.82
N LEU A 122 4.23 -2.49 -3.61
CA LEU A 122 4.40 -3.32 -4.81
C LEU A 122 4.06 -2.46 -6.04
N SER A 123 5.06 -2.19 -6.88
CA SER A 123 4.96 -1.25 -8.00
C SER A 123 5.36 -1.88 -9.32
N ASP A 124 4.63 -1.57 -10.38
CA ASP A 124 4.98 -1.95 -11.77
C ASP A 124 5.90 -0.93 -12.46
N GLY A 125 6.31 0.11 -11.74
CA GLY A 125 7.29 1.09 -12.20
C GLY A 125 6.75 2.49 -12.42
N PHE A 126 7.55 3.30 -13.10
CA PHE A 126 7.24 4.69 -13.38
C PHE A 126 6.34 4.80 -14.61
N TYR A 127 5.30 5.64 -14.51
CA TYR A 127 4.34 5.85 -15.60
C TYR A 127 4.31 7.30 -16.13
N GLU A 128 4.98 8.23 -15.44
CA GLU A 128 5.15 9.61 -15.90
C GLU A 128 6.61 9.78 -16.38
N LYS A 129 6.87 9.46 -17.67
CA LYS A 129 8.22 9.54 -18.28
C LYS A 129 8.64 10.94 -18.74
N TYR A 130 7.70 11.85 -18.98
CA TYR A 130 7.98 13.14 -19.63
C TYR A 130 7.13 14.28 -19.06
N SER A 131 7.36 14.61 -17.79
CA SER A 131 6.79 15.85 -17.24
C SER A 131 7.82 16.54 -16.35
N TRP A 132 7.75 17.87 -16.29
CA TRP A 132 8.49 18.69 -15.31
C TRP A 132 8.15 18.35 -13.85
N LYS A 133 7.17 17.45 -13.62
CA LYS A 133 6.80 16.98 -12.30
C LYS A 133 7.63 15.77 -11.93
N MET A 134 7.90 15.67 -10.64
CA MET A 134 8.59 14.54 -10.04
C MET A 134 7.96 13.21 -10.49
N PRO A 135 8.77 12.26 -10.99
CA PRO A 135 8.29 10.99 -11.51
C PRO A 135 7.58 10.19 -10.41
N ARG A 136 6.54 9.47 -10.82
CA ARG A 136 5.65 8.73 -9.92
C ARG A 136 5.68 7.25 -10.23
N LEU A 137 5.80 6.46 -9.17
CA LEU A 137 5.61 5.02 -9.23
C LEU A 137 4.12 4.69 -9.17
N ARG A 138 3.67 3.70 -9.94
CA ARG A 138 2.31 3.17 -9.85
C ARG A 138 2.30 1.92 -9.00
N LEU A 139 1.38 1.86 -8.03
CA LEU A 139 1.16 0.64 -7.26
C LEU A 139 0.16 -0.26 -7.99
N LEU A 140 0.48 -1.54 -8.08
CA LEU A 140 -0.40 -2.56 -8.64
C LEU A 140 -1.58 -2.84 -7.69
N TYR A 141 -1.30 -2.87 -6.39
CA TYR A 141 -2.24 -3.23 -5.34
C TYR A 141 -2.24 -2.21 -4.20
N GLU A 142 -3.17 -2.40 -3.25
CA GLU A 142 -3.14 -1.65 -2.00
C GLU A 142 -1.83 -1.90 -1.24
N PRO A 143 -1.29 -0.87 -0.55
CA PRO A 143 -0.08 -1.06 0.21
C PRO A 143 -0.33 -1.97 1.42
N LEU A 144 0.58 -2.89 1.67
CA LEU A 144 0.50 -3.79 2.83
C LEU A 144 1.00 -3.07 4.08
N PRO A 145 0.42 -3.32 5.26
CA PRO A 145 1.00 -2.87 6.51
C PRO A 145 2.38 -3.52 6.72
N LEU A 146 3.29 -2.80 7.38
CA LEU A 146 4.60 -3.36 7.72
C LEU A 146 4.50 -4.18 9.01
N SER A 147 4.04 -5.43 8.90
CA SER A 147 4.09 -6.43 9.97
C SER A 147 5.13 -7.50 9.64
N LEU A 148 5.61 -8.24 10.65
CA LEU A 148 6.50 -9.39 10.41
C LEU A 148 5.82 -10.45 9.54
N TYR A 149 4.52 -10.68 9.78
CA TYR A 149 3.72 -11.63 9.00
C TYR A 149 3.69 -11.28 7.50
N ASP A 150 3.40 -10.03 7.16
CA ASP A 150 3.35 -9.58 5.75
C ASP A 150 4.75 -9.59 5.11
N LEU A 151 5.77 -9.20 5.88
CA LEU A 151 7.14 -9.15 5.42
C LEU A 151 7.68 -10.55 5.10
N ASP A 152 7.40 -11.53 5.96
CA ASP A 152 7.83 -12.92 5.74
C ASP A 152 7.15 -13.51 4.51
N ARG A 153 5.84 -13.27 4.32
CA ARG A 153 5.11 -13.75 3.14
C ARG A 153 5.64 -13.14 1.84
N VAL A 154 5.89 -11.84 1.83
CA VAL A 154 6.50 -11.16 0.66
C VAL A 154 7.91 -11.71 0.40
N ASN A 155 8.73 -11.90 1.44
CA ASN A 155 10.06 -12.48 1.30
C ASN A 155 10.04 -13.92 0.77
N ALA A 156 9.05 -14.71 1.22
CA ALA A 156 8.89 -16.08 0.77
C ALA A 156 8.45 -16.12 -0.70
N ALA A 157 7.47 -15.30 -1.08
CA ALA A 157 7.06 -15.11 -2.48
C ALA A 157 8.22 -14.65 -3.36
N LEU A 158 9.06 -13.71 -2.89
CA LEU A 158 10.28 -13.28 -3.60
C LEU A 158 11.29 -14.41 -3.83
N LYS A 159 11.41 -15.32 -2.87
CA LYS A 159 12.33 -16.47 -2.93
C LYS A 159 11.72 -17.69 -3.64
N GLY A 160 10.47 -17.59 -4.13
CA GLY A 160 9.74 -18.72 -4.70
C GLY A 160 9.44 -19.83 -3.69
N LYS A 161 9.37 -19.49 -2.38
CA LYS A 161 9.07 -20.44 -1.30
C LYS A 161 7.65 -20.20 -0.79
N CYS A 162 6.78 -21.21 -0.82
CA CYS A 162 5.53 -21.15 -0.05
C CYS A 162 5.88 -21.23 1.44
N LEU A 163 5.45 -20.27 2.26
CA LEU A 163 5.52 -20.44 3.72
C LEU A 163 4.58 -21.58 4.10
N GLN A 164 5.13 -22.68 4.63
CA GLN A 164 4.33 -23.65 5.36
C GLN A 164 3.60 -22.90 6.48
N PHE A 165 2.27 -22.94 6.46
CA PHE A 165 1.45 -22.42 7.53
C PHE A 165 1.85 -23.13 8.82
N TYR A 166 2.58 -22.46 9.72
CA TYR A 166 2.79 -22.95 11.06
C TYR A 166 1.47 -22.84 11.82
N TYR A 167 0.66 -23.88 11.77
CA TYR A 167 -0.36 -24.13 12.78
C TYR A 167 0.37 -24.31 14.11
N VAL A 168 0.40 -23.26 14.93
CA VAL A 168 0.77 -23.38 16.33
C VAL A 168 -0.34 -24.18 17.01
N LYS A 169 -0.17 -25.51 17.08
CA LYS A 169 -0.99 -26.36 17.96
C LYS A 169 -0.64 -25.98 19.39
N PHE A 170 -1.51 -25.22 20.03
CA PHE A 170 -1.52 -25.15 21.49
C PHE A 170 -1.93 -26.52 22.02
N TYR A 171 -0.96 -27.31 22.47
CA TYR A 171 -1.25 -28.45 23.32
C TYR A 171 -1.54 -27.91 24.72
N VAL A 172 -2.82 -27.91 25.10
CA VAL A 172 -3.22 -27.77 26.50
C VAL A 172 -2.89 -29.12 27.15
N THR A 173 -1.84 -29.14 27.96
CA THR A 173 -1.55 -30.26 28.86
C THR A 173 -2.53 -30.18 30.03
N ASN A 174 -3.29 -31.27 30.24
CA ASN A 174 -4.17 -31.48 31.40
C ASN A 174 -3.39 -31.44 32.73
#